data_AF-A0A358KMA3-F1
#
_entry.id   AF-A0A358KMA3-F1
#
_cell.length_a   1.000
_cell.length_b   1.000
_cell.length_c   1.000
_cell.angle_alpha   90.00
_cell.angle_beta   90.00
_cell.angle_gamma   90.00
#
_symmetry.space_group_name_H-M   'P 1'
#
loop_
_entity.id
_entity.type
_entity.pdbx_description
1 polymer ?
#
loop_
_entity_poly.entity_id
_entity_poly.type
_entity_poly.pdbx_seq_one_letter_code
_entity_poly.pdbx_strand_id
1 'polypeptide(L)'
;AGVNVLRIRQQGGEYIFTVKQRLTNQLNCLERETTVDNLEAVVEMCTLLGYFEVSQVNKLRRKCKYDVFEICVDEVEGLGDFIEVEKLSTGEDSAAVQKELFELLESLGVAKTDQVWDGYDVLMDNQKNIAIISAD
;
A
#
# COMPACT_ATOMS: atom_id res chain seq x y z
N ALA A 1 -15.53 -13.84 -3.18
CA ALA A 1 -14.12 -13.53 -3.51
C ALA A 1 -13.83 -12.12 -3.01
N GLY A 2 -12.64 -11.86 -2.45
CA GLY A 2 -12.25 -10.52 -1.98
C GLY A 2 -12.04 -9.53 -3.14
N VAL A 3 -11.91 -8.24 -2.82
CA VAL A 3 -11.55 -7.21 -3.81
C VAL A 3 -10.05 -7.35 -4.11
N ASN A 4 -9.73 -7.53 -5.38
CA ASN A 4 -8.35 -7.60 -5.86
C ASN A 4 -7.90 -6.21 -6.30
N VAL A 5 -6.71 -5.81 -5.85
CA VAL A 5 -6.01 -4.61 -6.31
C VAL A 5 -4.75 -5.08 -7.05
N LEU A 6 -4.58 -4.60 -8.28
CA LEU A 6 -3.37 -4.81 -9.06
C LEU A 6 -2.47 -3.60 -8.89
N ARG A 7 -1.18 -3.84 -8.66
CA ARG A 7 -0.18 -2.79 -8.57
C ARG A 7 0.98 -3.14 -9.47
N ILE A 8 1.42 -2.15 -10.23
CA ILE A 8 2.71 -2.16 -10.91
C ILE A 8 3.58 -1.13 -10.20
N ARG A 9 4.80 -1.52 -9.82
CA ARG A 9 5.78 -0.64 -9.18
C ARG A 9 7.05 -0.64 -10.00
N GLN A 10 7.58 0.54 -10.31
CA GLN A 10 8.94 0.70 -10.80
C GLN A 10 9.86 1.05 -9.64
N GLN A 11 10.92 0.27 -9.42
CA GLN A 11 11.88 0.51 -8.35
C GLN A 11 13.25 -0.03 -8.76
N GLY A 12 14.31 0.79 -8.61
CA GLY A 12 15.68 0.34 -8.88
C GLY A 12 15.94 -0.10 -10.33
N GLY A 13 15.14 0.36 -11.29
CA GLY A 13 15.21 -0.06 -12.70
C GLY A 13 14.42 -1.33 -13.02
N GLU A 14 13.78 -1.96 -12.03
CA GLU A 14 12.93 -3.14 -12.21
C GLU A 14 11.45 -2.76 -12.17
N TYR A 15 10.62 -3.58 -12.82
CA TYR A 15 9.16 -3.53 -12.69
C TYR A 15 8.70 -4.72 -11.85
N ILE A 16 7.88 -4.44 -10.85
CA ILE A 16 7.28 -5.45 -9.97
C ILE A 16 5.78 -5.40 -10.15
N PHE A 17 5.19 -6.54 -10.51
CA PHE A 17 3.76 -6.72 -10.55
C PHE A 17 3.29 -7.39 -9.26
N THR A 18 2.22 -6.86 -8.68
CA THR A 18 1.65 -7.34 -7.43
C THR A 18 0.15 -7.52 -7.56
N VAL A 19 -0.35 -8.66 -7.07
CA VAL A 19 -1.77 -8.88 -6.79
C VAL A 19 -1.97 -8.82 -5.28
N LYS A 20 -2.86 -7.94 -4.82
CA LYS A 20 -3.30 -7.86 -3.42
C LYS A 20 -4.78 -8.24 -3.34
N GLN A 21 -5.11 -9.26 -2.58
CA GLN A 21 -6.50 -9.60 -2.26
C GLN A 21 -6.80 -9.19 -0.82
N ARG A 22 -7.67 -8.18 -0.66
CA ARG A 22 -8.08 -7.69 0.67
C ARG A 22 -8.91 -8.76 1.38
N LEU A 23 -8.63 -8.97 2.67
CA LEU A 23 -9.34 -9.91 3.54
C LEU A 23 -10.31 -9.15 4.45
N THR A 24 -9.92 -8.88 5.70
CA THR A 24 -10.80 -8.27 6.71
C THR A 24 -10.85 -6.74 6.62
N ASN A 25 -9.77 -6.09 6.21
CA ASN A 25 -9.67 -4.65 5.98
C ASN A 25 -8.57 -4.35 4.93
N GLN A 26 -8.35 -3.07 4.61
CA GLN A 26 -7.35 -2.70 3.59
C GLN A 26 -5.91 -3.07 3.98
N LEU A 27 -5.62 -3.12 5.29
CA LEU A 27 -4.31 -3.42 5.84
C LEU A 27 -4.04 -4.93 5.98
N ASN A 28 -5.05 -5.78 5.74
CA ASN A 28 -4.92 -7.23 5.75
C ASN A 28 -5.13 -7.80 4.35
N CYS A 29 -4.03 -8.15 3.68
CA CYS A 29 -4.03 -8.63 2.30
C CYS A 29 -3.30 -9.96 2.15
N LEU A 30 -3.84 -10.83 1.29
CA LEU A 30 -3.03 -11.84 0.61
C LEU A 30 -2.29 -11.16 -0.53
N GLU A 31 -0.96 -11.14 -0.45
CA GLU A 31 -0.11 -10.51 -1.47
C GLU A 31 0.70 -11.57 -2.23
N ARG A 32 0.80 -11.40 -3.54
CA ARG A 32 1.73 -12.13 -4.42
C ARG A 32 2.40 -11.12 -5.32
N GLU A 33 3.72 -11.15 -5.38
CA GLU A 33 4.51 -10.27 -6.23
C GLU A 33 5.55 -11.04 -7.05
N THR A 34 5.88 -10.49 -8.22
CA THR A 34 6.94 -10.99 -9.10
C THR A 34 7.55 -9.83 -9.86
N THR A 35 8.82 -9.95 -10.23
CA THR A 35 9.44 -9.09 -11.23
C THR A 35 8.84 -9.39 -12.61
N VAL A 36 8.72 -8.36 -13.44
CA VAL A 36 8.29 -8.46 -14.83
C VAL A 36 9.26 -7.68 -15.72
N ASP A 37 9.52 -8.19 -16.91
CA ASP A 37 10.45 -7.63 -17.89
C ASP A 37 9.76 -6.69 -18.89
N ASN A 38 8.51 -6.99 -19.22
CA ASN A 38 7.70 -6.20 -20.15
C ASN A 38 6.50 -5.56 -19.45
N LEU A 39 6.66 -4.28 -19.09
CA LEU A 39 5.59 -3.49 -18.48
C LEU A 39 4.35 -3.36 -19.38
N GLU A 40 4.56 -3.06 -20.66
CA GLU A 40 3.48 -2.80 -21.63
C GLU A 40 2.56 -4.02 -21.75
N ALA A 41 3.14 -5.22 -21.90
CA ALA A 41 2.38 -6.46 -21.95
C ALA A 41 1.54 -6.70 -20.69
N VAL A 42 2.07 -6.37 -19.50
CA VAL A 42 1.32 -6.52 -18.24
C VAL A 42 0.15 -5.55 -18.17
N VAL A 43 0.33 -4.29 -18.60
CA VAL A 43 -0.74 -3.29 -18.65
C VAL A 43 -1.84 -3.70 -19.64
N GLU A 44 -1.47 -4.19 -20.83
CA GLU A 44 -2.43 -4.72 -21.80
C GLU A 44 -3.22 -5.91 -21.24
N MET A 45 -2.55 -6.86 -20.59
CA MET A 45 -3.20 -8.00 -19.93
C MET A 45 -4.19 -7.54 -18.85
N CYS A 46 -3.80 -6.57 -18.01
CA CYS A 46 -4.70 -5.99 -17.01
C CYS A 46 -5.94 -5.35 -17.66
N THR A 47 -5.73 -4.61 -18.74
CA THR A 47 -6.80 -3.95 -19.51
C THR A 47 -7.77 -4.97 -20.12
N LEU A 48 -7.25 -6.06 -20.70
CA LEU A 48 -8.06 -7.16 -21.23
C LEU A 48 -8.90 -7.85 -20.14
N LEU A 49 -8.39 -7.90 -18.91
CA LEU A 49 -9.10 -8.43 -17.75
C LEU A 49 -10.10 -7.42 -17.13
N GLY A 50 -10.22 -6.22 -17.70
CA GLY A 50 -11.15 -5.18 -17.26
C GLY A 50 -10.62 -4.28 -16.14
N TYR A 51 -9.33 -4.34 -15.83
CA TYR A 51 -8.70 -3.39 -14.92
C TYR A 51 -8.31 -2.11 -15.66
N PHE A 52 -8.32 -1.00 -14.93
CA PHE A 52 -7.83 0.30 -15.40
C PHE A 52 -7.06 0.98 -14.27
N GLU A 53 -6.22 1.95 -14.61
CA GLU A 53 -5.45 2.70 -13.63
C GLU A 53 -6.36 3.60 -12.78
N VAL A 54 -6.27 3.46 -11.46
CA VAL A 54 -7.06 4.25 -10.50
C VAL A 54 -6.21 5.36 -9.87
N SER A 55 -4.97 5.05 -9.49
CA SER A 55 -4.07 6.01 -8.86
C SER A 55 -2.60 5.70 -9.13
N GLN A 56 -1.79 6.76 -9.04
CA GLN A 56 -0.34 6.70 -9.15
C GLN A 56 0.23 7.26 -7.85
N VAL A 57 1.21 6.57 -7.28
CA VAL A 57 1.86 6.93 -6.01
C VAL A 57 3.37 7.01 -6.24
N ASN A 58 3.93 8.21 -6.06
CA ASN A 58 5.37 8.42 -6.02
C ASN A 58 5.81 8.62 -4.56
N LYS A 59 6.87 7.93 -4.14
CA LYS A 59 7.37 8.06 -2.77
C LYS A 59 8.84 7.73 -2.63
N LEU A 60 9.46 8.31 -1.60
CA LEU A 60 10.77 7.90 -1.10
C LEU A 60 10.56 7.04 0.15
N ARG A 61 11.03 5.80 0.11
CA ARG A 61 10.89 4.85 1.24
C ARG A 61 12.25 4.51 1.84
N ARG A 62 12.37 4.63 3.16
CA ARG A 62 13.45 4.06 3.96
C ARG A 62 12.91 2.85 4.70
N LYS A 63 13.55 1.70 4.52
CA LYS A 63 13.14 0.43 5.16
C LYS A 63 14.16 0.01 6.22
N CYS A 64 13.68 -0.55 7.32
CA CYS A 64 14.50 -1.36 8.22
C CYS A 64 13.74 -2.59 8.69
N LYS A 65 14.47 -3.63 9.09
CA LYS A 65 13.91 -4.80 9.75
C LYS A 65 14.19 -4.72 11.24
N TYR A 66 13.18 -4.99 12.04
CA TYR A 66 13.28 -5.06 13.49
C TYR A 66 12.56 -6.32 13.95
N ASP A 67 13.33 -7.35 14.34
CA ASP A 67 12.82 -8.68 14.64
C ASP A 67 11.98 -9.27 13.49
N VAL A 68 10.69 -9.53 13.73
CA VAL A 68 9.73 -10.05 12.73
C VAL A 68 9.02 -8.94 11.94
N PHE A 69 9.30 -7.67 12.25
CA PHE A 69 8.64 -6.51 11.65
C PHE A 69 9.50 -5.88 10.55
N GLU A 70 8.83 -5.42 9.49
CA GLU A 70 9.37 -4.46 8.53
C GLU A 70 8.81 -3.08 8.88
N ILE A 71 9.70 -2.11 9.10
CA ILE A 71 9.34 -0.71 9.37
C ILE A 71 9.72 0.11 8.15
N CYS A 72 8.78 0.92 7.66
CA CYS A 72 8.97 1.81 6.54
C CYS A 72 8.69 3.26 6.95
N VAL A 73 9.58 4.18 6.59
CA VAL A 73 9.32 5.62 6.64
C VAL A 73 9.22 6.11 5.21
N ASP A 74 8.07 6.70 4.89
CA ASP A 74 7.67 7.05 3.53
C ASP A 74 7.42 8.56 3.43
N GLU A 75 8.08 9.20 2.47
CA GLU A 75 7.76 10.55 2.03
C GLU A 75 6.93 10.40 0.74
N VAL A 76 5.61 10.62 0.81
CA VAL A 76 4.66 10.37 -0.28
C VAL A 76 4.26 11.67 -0.96
N GLU A 77 4.54 11.78 -2.26
CA GLU A 77 4.21 12.96 -3.05
C GLU A 77 2.70 13.23 -3.02
N GLY A 78 2.30 14.41 -2.55
CA GLY A 78 0.90 14.83 -2.42
C GLY A 78 0.19 14.41 -1.12
N LEU A 79 0.75 13.47 -0.33
CA LEU A 79 0.14 13.00 0.92
C LEU A 79 0.95 13.33 2.18
N GLY A 80 2.25 13.58 2.05
CA GLY A 80 3.14 13.88 3.18
C GLY A 80 3.88 12.65 3.71
N ASP A 81 4.28 12.71 4.98
CA ASP A 81 5.16 11.71 5.60
C ASP A 81 4.38 10.66 6.38
N PHE A 82 4.80 9.40 6.28
CA PHE A 82 4.15 8.27 6.92
C PHE A 82 5.18 7.30 7.53
N ILE A 83 4.73 6.56 8.53
CA ILE A 83 5.41 5.38 9.06
C ILE A 83 4.49 4.17 8.98
N GLU A 84 5.00 3.07 8.42
CA GLU A 84 4.31 1.79 8.35
C GLU A 84 5.09 0.73 9.13
N VAL A 85 4.36 -0.17 9.78
CA VAL A 85 4.91 -1.39 10.37
C VAL A 85 4.13 -2.56 9.79
N GLU A 86 4.84 -3.49 9.17
CA GLU A 86 4.28 -4.68 8.52
C GLU A 86 4.84 -5.95 9.18
N LYS A 87 4.02 -6.98 9.27
CA LYS A 87 4.43 -8.34 9.69
C LYS A 87 3.84 -9.35 8.72
N LEU A 88 4.70 -10.17 8.13
CA LEU A 88 4.26 -11.34 7.38
C LEU A 88 3.86 -12.43 8.38
N SER A 89 2.60 -12.83 8.36
CA SER A 89 2.06 -13.87 9.24
C SER A 89 1.34 -14.94 8.43
N THR A 90 1.26 -16.16 8.97
CA THR A 90 0.56 -17.28 8.33
C THR A 90 -0.37 -17.95 9.33
N GLY A 91 -1.68 -17.75 9.18
CA GLY A 91 -2.69 -18.34 10.06
C GLY A 91 -2.83 -17.67 11.43
N GLU A 92 -2.17 -16.54 11.66
CA GLU A 92 -2.37 -15.72 12.87
C GLU A 92 -3.68 -14.92 12.78
N ASP A 93 -4.26 -14.60 13.95
CA ASP A 93 -5.41 -13.72 14.02
C ASP A 93 -5.03 -12.28 13.65
N SER A 94 -5.71 -11.74 12.64
CA SER A 94 -5.41 -10.39 12.12
C SER A 94 -5.58 -9.28 13.16
N ALA A 95 -6.52 -9.43 14.11
CA ALA A 95 -6.74 -8.43 15.14
C ALA A 95 -5.60 -8.43 16.17
N ALA A 96 -5.12 -9.60 16.57
CA ALA A 96 -3.93 -9.74 17.41
C ALA A 96 -2.67 -9.15 16.75
N VAL A 97 -2.44 -9.45 15.46
CA VAL A 97 -1.32 -8.87 14.70
C VAL A 97 -1.43 -7.35 14.61
N GLN A 98 -2.61 -6.81 14.28
CA GLN A 98 -2.79 -5.34 14.21
C GLN A 98 -2.57 -4.66 15.55
N LYS A 99 -2.94 -5.31 16.66
CA LYS A 99 -2.64 -4.81 18.01
C LYS A 99 -1.12 -4.76 18.26
N GLU A 100 -0.41 -5.85 17.96
CA GLU A 100 1.05 -5.94 18.11
C GLU A 100 1.79 -4.89 17.26
N LEU A 101 1.40 -4.71 15.99
CA LEU A 101 1.95 -3.68 15.11
C LEU A 101 1.75 -2.27 15.70
N PHE A 102 0.57 -2.04 16.27
CA PHE A 102 0.24 -0.75 16.86
C PHE A 102 0.99 -0.47 18.16
N GLU A 103 1.20 -1.48 19.01
CA GLU A 103 2.05 -1.36 20.21
C GLU A 103 3.49 -0.98 19.84
N LEU A 104 4.02 -1.49 18.73
CA LEU A 104 5.33 -1.08 18.21
C LEU A 104 5.31 0.38 17.73
N LEU A 105 4.28 0.81 16.99
CA LEU A 105 4.12 2.21 16.57
C LEU A 105 4.05 3.18 17.76
N GLU A 106 3.28 2.84 18.81
CA GLU A 106 3.22 3.65 20.04
C GLU A 106 4.59 3.77 20.71
N SER A 107 5.38 2.68 20.73
CA SER A 107 6.75 2.71 21.27
C SER A 107 7.71 3.61 20.49
N LEU A 108 7.39 3.89 19.21
CA LEU A 108 8.10 4.82 18.35
C LEU A 108 7.56 6.26 18.43
N GLY A 109 6.57 6.50 19.30
CA GLY A 109 5.98 7.82 19.54
C GLY A 109 4.83 8.20 18.61
N VAL A 110 4.25 7.25 17.88
CA VAL A 110 3.11 7.49 16.98
C VAL A 110 1.80 7.36 17.77
N ALA A 111 0.95 8.39 17.72
CA ALA A 111 -0.31 8.38 18.43
C ALA A 111 -1.39 7.60 17.65
N LYS A 112 -2.31 6.97 18.38
CA LYS A 112 -3.44 6.23 17.78
C LYS A 112 -4.39 7.09 16.96
N THR A 113 -4.48 8.37 17.30
CA THR A 113 -5.26 9.36 16.55
C THR A 113 -4.71 9.62 15.16
N ASP A 114 -3.44 9.31 14.92
CA ASP A 114 -2.75 9.54 13.64
C ASP A 114 -2.85 8.31 12.72
N GLN A 115 -3.53 7.24 13.17
CA GLN A 115 -3.69 6.02 12.38
C GLN A 115 -4.55 6.28 11.14
N VAL A 116 -4.00 5.92 9.98
CA VAL A 116 -4.70 5.95 8.70
C VAL A 116 -5.08 4.52 8.29
N TRP A 117 -6.34 4.33 7.88
CA TRP A 117 -6.90 3.02 7.52
C TRP A 117 -6.87 2.74 6.02
N ASP A 118 -6.78 3.80 5.22
CA ASP A 118 -6.75 3.73 3.76
C ASP A 118 -5.31 3.58 3.27
N GLY A 119 -5.11 2.70 2.28
CA GLY A 119 -3.84 2.64 1.57
C GLY A 119 -3.59 3.90 0.74
N TYR A 120 -2.33 4.18 0.40
CA TYR A 120 -1.98 5.35 -0.42
C TYR A 120 -2.73 5.41 -1.76
N ASP A 121 -3.03 4.26 -2.35
CA ASP A 121 -3.80 4.15 -3.59
C ASP A 121 -5.21 4.77 -3.44
N VAL A 122 -5.85 4.53 -2.29
CA VAL A 122 -7.18 5.06 -1.97
C VAL A 122 -7.10 6.53 -1.56
N LEU A 123 -6.10 6.91 -0.77
CA LEU A 123 -5.88 8.31 -0.39
C LEU A 123 -5.63 9.21 -1.62
N MET A 124 -4.82 8.75 -2.57
CA MET A 124 -4.58 9.47 -3.83
C MET A 124 -5.83 9.54 -4.71
N ASP A 125 -6.61 8.47 -4.81
CA ASP A 125 -7.87 8.49 -5.56
C ASP A 125 -8.89 9.46 -4.94
N ASN A 126 -8.99 9.46 -3.61
CA ASN A 126 -9.84 10.40 -2.89
C ASN A 126 -9.44 11.86 -3.12
N GLN A 127 -8.15 12.17 -3.28
CA GLN A 127 -7.73 13.53 -3.66
C GLN A 127 -8.23 13.93 -5.06
N LYS A 128 -8.26 13.00 -6.03
CA LYS A 128 -8.80 13.27 -7.37
C LYS A 128 -10.30 13.54 -7.37
N ASN A 129 -11.04 12.89 -6.46
CA ASN A 129 -12.48 13.10 -6.29
C ASN A 129 -12.83 14.37 -5.50
N ILE A 130 -11.87 14.96 -4.78
CA ILE A 130 -11.95 16.35 -4.33
C ILE A 130 -11.53 17.24 -5.51
N ALA A 131 -12.37 17.29 -6.54
CA ALA A 131 -12.23 18.30 -7.57
C ALA A 131 -12.34 19.67 -6.89
N ILE A 132 -11.20 20.38 -6.78
CA ILE A 132 -11.21 21.82 -6.56
C ILE A 132 -11.91 22.41 -7.79
N ILE A 133 -13.21 22.67 -7.67
CA ILE A 133 -13.89 23.61 -8.53
C ILE A 133 -13.38 24.97 -8.06
N SER A 134 -12.27 25.44 -8.62
CA SER A 134 -12.04 26.87 -8.66
C SER A 134 -13.12 27.45 -9.57
N ALA A 135 -14.19 27.96 -8.96
CA ALA A 135 -15.06 28.93 -9.61
C ALA A 135 -14.36 30.29 -9.42
N ASP A 136 -13.89 30.83 -10.54
CA ASP A 136 -13.30 32.17 -10.80
C ASP A 136 -12.40 32.81 -9.73
#